data_AF-A0ABD2TME8-F1
#
_entry.id   AF-A0ABD2TME8-F1
#
_cell.length_a   1.000
_cell.length_b   1.000
_cell.length_c   1.000
_cell.angle_alpha   90.00
_cell.angle_beta   90.00
_cell.angle_gamma   90.00
#
_symmetry.space_group_name_H-M   'P 1'
#
loop_
_entity.id
_entity.type
_entity.pdbx_description
1 polymer ?
#
loop_
_entity_poly.entity_id
_entity_poly.type
_entity_poly.pdbx_seq_one_letter_code
_entity_poly.pdbx_strand_id
1 'polypeptide(L)'
;MNATKLILSAAVLAIITVLLTLSSKNVYSPPSIPGSKDLLSKSEVIHLKGAVGPESVAFDPNGEGPYTGVADGRILKWNGDSDGWVDFAVTSSQRKECVHPFAPQMEHVCGRPLGLRFDTRTGDLYIADAYLGLHVVGPSGGLATPLVTEVEGQPLRFTNDLDIDEQEDVIYFTDTSTQFQRRQFIASVVSGDKTGRR
;
A
#
# COMPACT_ATOMS: atom_id res chain seq x y z
N MET A 1 -10.75 9.01 59.61
CA MET A 1 -9.86 8.01 58.98
C MET A 1 -8.42 8.52 59.14
N ASN A 2 -7.56 7.83 59.88
CA ASN A 2 -6.21 8.37 60.19
C ASN A 2 -5.31 8.35 58.96
N ALA A 3 -4.47 9.38 58.79
CA ALA A 3 -3.63 9.61 57.61
C ALA A 3 -2.83 8.37 57.19
N THR A 4 -2.34 7.59 58.15
CA THR A 4 -1.64 6.31 57.92
C THR A 4 -2.49 5.29 57.16
N LYS A 5 -3.79 5.17 57.46
CA LYS A 5 -4.70 4.25 56.74
C LYS A 5 -4.95 4.74 55.30
N LEU A 6 -5.00 6.05 55.08
CA LEU A 6 -5.15 6.65 53.75
C LEU A 6 -3.91 6.41 52.88
N ILE A 7 -2.71 6.59 53.46
CA ILE A 7 -1.44 6.36 52.77
C ILE A 7 -1.28 4.87 52.41
N LEU A 8 -1.59 3.96 53.34
CA LEU A 8 -1.54 2.51 53.07
C LEU A 8 -2.52 2.10 51.97
N SER A 9 -3.76 2.60 51.98
CA SER A 9 -4.74 2.26 50.95
C SER A 9 -4.37 2.82 49.57
N ALA A 10 -3.83 4.05 49.50
CA ALA A 10 -3.31 4.61 48.26
C ALA A 10 -2.11 3.81 47.71
N ALA A 11 -1.18 3.40 48.57
CA ALA A 11 -0.02 2.60 48.19
C ALA A 11 -0.43 1.22 47.66
N VAL A 12 -1.39 0.56 48.31
CA VAL A 12 -1.92 -0.73 47.85
C VAL A 12 -2.61 -0.59 46.48
N LEU A 13 -3.41 0.46 46.27
CA LEU A 13 -4.07 0.69 44.99
C LEU A 13 -3.06 0.96 43.85
N ALA A 14 -1.99 1.71 44.15
CA ALA A 14 -0.89 1.95 43.21
C ALA A 14 -0.15 0.65 42.84
N ILE A 15 0.11 -0.22 43.83
CA ILE A 15 0.74 -1.53 43.59
C ILE A 15 -0.17 -2.42 42.73
N ILE A 16 -1.47 -2.45 43.01
CA ILE A 16 -2.44 -3.25 42.23
C ILE A 16 -2.51 -2.75 40.78
N THR A 17 -2.52 -1.43 40.56
CA THR A 17 -2.52 -0.87 39.19
C THR A 17 -1.21 -1.15 38.45
N VAL A 18 -0.06 -1.10 39.12
CA VAL A 18 1.22 -1.52 38.54
C VAL A 18 1.23 -3.02 38.21
N LEU A 19 0.71 -3.87 39.09
CA LEU A 19 0.59 -5.31 38.83
C LEU A 19 -0.36 -5.62 37.65
N LEU A 20 -1.51 -4.92 37.56
CA LEU A 20 -2.45 -5.06 36.45
C LEU A 20 -1.87 -4.56 35.13
N THR A 21 -1.10 -3.47 35.13
CA THR A 21 -0.41 -2.96 33.93
C THR A 21 0.75 -3.86 33.49
N LEU A 22 1.48 -4.46 34.43
CA LEU A 22 2.51 -5.46 34.13
C LEU A 22 1.91 -6.76 33.57
N SER A 23 0.76 -7.19 34.11
CA SER A 23 0.08 -8.41 33.66
C SER A 23 -0.64 -8.23 32.31
N SER A 24 -1.17 -7.03 32.03
CA SER A 24 -1.85 -6.71 30.76
C SER A 24 -0.91 -6.62 29.55
N LYS A 25 0.41 -6.51 29.76
CA LYS A 25 1.39 -6.63 28.66
C LYS A 25 1.28 -7.97 27.91
N ASN A 26 0.75 -9.02 28.55
CA ASN A 26 0.55 -10.32 27.91
C ASN A 26 -0.85 -10.51 27.30
N VAL A 27 -1.81 -9.61 27.56
CA VAL A 27 -3.20 -9.76 27.08
C VAL A 27 -3.35 -9.35 25.61
N TYR A 28 -2.48 -8.46 25.13
CA TYR A 28 -2.50 -7.97 23.75
C TYR A 28 -1.39 -8.56 22.86
N SER A 29 -0.54 -9.42 23.41
CA SER A 29 0.43 -10.13 22.60
C SER A 29 -0.31 -11.14 21.72
N PRO A 30 -0.04 -11.20 20.41
CA PRO A 30 -0.67 -12.19 19.54
C PRO A 30 -0.40 -13.60 20.07
N PRO A 31 -1.35 -14.53 19.93
CA PRO A 31 -1.15 -15.90 20.36
C PRO A 31 0.09 -16.49 19.66
N SER A 32 0.91 -17.22 20.40
CA SER A 32 2.05 -17.93 19.81
C SER A 32 1.51 -19.00 18.85
N ILE A 33 1.87 -18.88 17.58
CA ILE A 33 1.50 -19.84 16.54
C ILE A 33 2.59 -20.92 16.52
N PRO A 34 2.28 -22.20 16.79
CA PRO A 34 3.26 -23.28 16.75
C PRO A 34 4.02 -23.31 15.40
N GLY A 35 5.35 -23.35 15.47
CA GLY A 35 6.21 -23.29 14.27
C GLY A 35 6.52 -21.89 13.76
N SER A 36 5.91 -20.84 14.30
CA SER A 36 6.29 -19.46 14.01
C SER A 36 7.70 -19.17 14.53
N LYS A 37 8.50 -18.51 13.68
CA LYS A 37 9.86 -18.06 14.02
C LYS A 37 9.90 -16.60 14.50
N ASP A 38 8.74 -15.93 14.55
CA ASP A 38 8.58 -14.51 14.90
C ASP A 38 9.66 -13.62 14.24
N LEU A 39 9.88 -13.77 12.94
CA LEU A 39 10.93 -13.03 12.22
C LEU A 39 10.53 -11.58 11.94
N LEU A 40 9.22 -11.31 11.85
CA LEU A 40 8.71 -9.97 11.53
C LEU A 40 8.97 -8.95 12.65
N SER A 41 9.11 -9.40 13.90
CA SER A 41 9.47 -8.53 15.02
C SER A 41 10.90 -7.95 14.89
N LYS A 42 11.72 -8.51 13.99
CA LYS A 42 13.07 -8.05 13.64
C LYS A 42 13.12 -7.23 12.35
N SER A 43 11.97 -6.92 11.76
CA SER A 43 11.91 -6.11 10.53
C SER A 43 12.41 -4.69 10.79
N GLU A 44 13.05 -4.13 9.77
CA GLU A 44 13.44 -2.72 9.75
C GLU A 44 12.43 -1.92 8.94
N VAL A 45 12.16 -0.70 9.40
CA VAL A 45 11.28 0.24 8.69
C VAL A 45 12.12 1.09 7.76
N ILE A 46 11.94 0.89 6.45
CA ILE A 46 12.48 1.80 5.44
C ILE A 46 11.57 3.02 5.36
N HIS A 47 12.05 4.16 5.86
CA HIS A 47 11.25 5.39 5.91
C HIS A 47 11.01 5.99 4.51
N LEU A 48 9.73 6.13 4.16
CA LEU A 48 9.28 6.82 2.96
C LEU A 48 9.23 8.35 3.21
N LYS A 49 10.30 9.06 2.85
CA LYS A 49 10.38 10.52 3.05
C LYS A 49 9.71 11.27 1.90
N GLY A 50 8.80 12.19 2.21
CA GLY A 50 8.17 13.06 1.21
C GLY A 50 7.11 12.38 0.33
N ALA A 51 6.69 11.16 0.67
CA ALA A 51 5.59 10.45 0.04
C ALA A 51 4.82 9.67 1.11
N VAL A 52 3.55 9.33 0.85
CA VAL A 52 2.73 8.53 1.77
C VAL A 52 1.89 7.51 1.01
N GLY A 53 1.37 6.54 1.76
CA GLY A 53 0.47 5.51 1.23
C GLY A 53 1.11 4.57 0.22
N PRO A 54 2.29 3.96 0.50
CA PRO A 54 2.72 2.79 -0.28
C PRO A 54 1.63 1.71 -0.18
N GLU A 55 1.31 1.04 -1.29
CA GLU A 55 0.23 0.04 -1.33
C GLU A 55 0.72 -1.32 -1.82
N SER A 56 1.24 -1.42 -3.04
CA SER A 56 1.96 -2.61 -3.51
C SER A 56 3.47 -2.51 -3.30
N VAL A 57 4.12 -3.69 -3.27
CA VAL A 57 5.57 -3.86 -3.25
C VAL A 57 5.97 -4.87 -4.33
N ALA A 58 6.93 -4.49 -5.17
CA ALA A 58 7.47 -5.34 -6.22
C ALA A 58 9.00 -5.31 -6.20
N PHE A 59 9.61 -6.38 -6.72
CA PHE A 59 11.04 -6.47 -6.98
C PHE A 59 11.21 -6.83 -8.45
N ASP A 60 12.21 -6.23 -9.09
CA ASP A 60 12.47 -6.53 -10.49
C ASP A 60 13.16 -7.90 -10.65
N PRO A 61 13.31 -8.42 -11.88
CA PRO A 61 13.88 -9.75 -12.11
C PRO A 61 15.36 -9.87 -11.74
N ASN A 62 16.06 -8.74 -11.57
CA ASN A 62 17.45 -8.70 -11.09
C ASN A 62 17.53 -8.69 -9.55
N GLY A 63 16.38 -8.64 -8.87
CA GLY A 63 16.27 -8.56 -7.42
C GLY A 63 16.45 -7.15 -6.86
N GLU A 64 16.41 -6.10 -7.70
CA GLU A 64 16.44 -4.72 -7.21
C GLU A 64 15.06 -4.26 -6.73
N GLY A 65 15.06 -3.16 -5.97
CA GLY A 65 13.87 -2.63 -5.29
C GLY A 65 14.05 -2.61 -3.76
N PRO A 66 12.94 -2.57 -3.00
CA PRO A 66 11.56 -2.63 -3.45
C PRO A 66 11.10 -1.43 -4.31
N TYR A 67 10.08 -1.67 -5.13
CA TYR A 67 9.32 -0.65 -5.86
C TYR A 67 7.93 -0.50 -5.24
N THR A 68 7.39 0.72 -5.13
CA THR A 68 6.05 0.97 -4.56
C THR A 68 5.35 2.18 -5.17
N GLY A 69 4.04 2.09 -5.33
CA GLY A 69 3.18 3.21 -5.74
C GLY A 69 2.75 4.07 -4.55
N VAL A 70 2.80 5.39 -4.68
CA VAL A 70 2.49 6.34 -3.61
C VAL A 70 1.31 7.26 -3.94
N ALA A 71 0.76 7.94 -2.92
CA ALA A 71 -0.49 8.69 -3.01
C ALA A 71 -0.46 9.93 -3.92
N ASP A 72 0.72 10.42 -4.32
CA ASP A 72 0.87 11.50 -5.31
C ASP A 72 1.04 10.98 -6.75
N GLY A 73 0.87 9.67 -6.96
CA GLY A 73 0.88 9.02 -8.26
C GLY A 73 2.26 8.62 -8.79
N ARG A 74 3.33 8.82 -8.01
CA ARG A 74 4.66 8.27 -8.35
C ARG A 74 4.74 6.79 -8.02
N ILE A 75 5.64 6.12 -8.74
CA ILE A 75 6.21 4.84 -8.39
C ILE A 75 7.66 5.10 -8.01
N LEU A 76 8.03 4.69 -6.80
CA LEU A 76 9.36 4.90 -6.24
C LEU A 76 10.12 3.58 -6.19
N LYS A 77 11.44 3.65 -6.40
CA LYS A 77 12.38 2.54 -6.22
C LYS A 77 13.25 2.83 -5.01
N TRP A 78 13.43 1.85 -4.13
CA TRP A 78 14.45 1.91 -3.09
C TRP A 78 15.81 1.56 -3.69
N ASN A 79 16.80 2.45 -3.54
CA ASN A 79 18.14 2.31 -4.09
C ASN A 79 19.22 2.15 -2.98
N GLY A 80 18.84 1.58 -1.83
CA GLY A 80 19.73 1.37 -0.68
C GLY A 80 19.87 2.59 0.22
N ASP A 81 20.61 2.44 1.32
CA ASP A 81 20.68 3.44 2.40
C ASP A 81 21.34 4.76 1.99
N SER A 82 22.23 4.73 0.99
CA SER A 82 22.92 5.93 0.50
C SER A 82 22.00 6.86 -0.29
N ASP A 83 21.18 6.28 -1.16
CA ASP A 83 20.38 7.04 -2.13
C ASP A 83 18.90 7.12 -1.74
N GLY A 84 18.43 6.15 -0.95
CA GLY A 84 17.07 6.09 -0.46
C GLY A 84 16.05 5.80 -1.54
N TRP A 85 14.86 6.40 -1.42
CA TRP A 85 13.79 6.29 -2.41
C TRP A 85 14.03 7.28 -3.56
N VAL A 86 14.01 6.77 -4.79
CA VAL A 86 14.13 7.56 -6.02
C VAL A 86 12.89 7.40 -6.88
N ASP A 87 12.56 8.45 -7.64
CA ASP A 87 11.47 8.40 -8.61
C ASP A 87 11.80 7.41 -9.74
N PHE A 88 10.92 6.44 -9.97
CA PHE A 88 11.07 5.46 -11.05
C PHE A 88 10.11 5.74 -12.20
N ALA A 89 8.81 5.79 -11.93
CA ALA A 89 7.80 5.93 -12.97
C ALA A 89 6.56 6.71 -12.51
N VAL A 90 5.75 7.13 -13.48
CA VAL A 90 4.45 7.80 -13.28
C VAL A 90 3.44 7.34 -14.33
N THR A 91 2.15 7.35 -14.00
CA THR A 91 1.05 6.97 -14.92
C THR A 91 0.37 8.16 -15.58
N SER A 92 0.61 9.37 -15.08
CA SER A 92 0.08 10.62 -15.63
C SER A 92 1.19 11.56 -16.06
N SER A 93 1.02 12.20 -17.22
CA SER A 93 1.87 13.29 -17.69
C SER A 93 1.48 14.65 -17.10
N GLN A 94 0.26 14.78 -16.56
CA GLN A 94 -0.30 16.04 -16.06
C GLN A 94 0.02 16.25 -14.58
N ARG A 95 1.31 16.38 -14.25
CA ARG A 95 1.78 16.37 -12.86
C ARG A 95 2.10 17.72 -12.23
N LYS A 96 1.83 18.84 -12.93
CA LYS A 96 2.19 20.19 -12.45
C LYS A 96 1.60 20.53 -11.09
N GLU A 97 0.41 20.01 -10.78
CA GLU A 97 -0.32 20.26 -9.54
C GLU A 97 -0.17 19.13 -8.51
N CYS A 98 0.58 18.07 -8.83
CA CYS A 98 0.78 16.89 -7.99
C CYS A 98 1.93 17.11 -6.99
N VAL A 99 1.84 18.22 -6.24
CA VAL A 99 2.91 18.70 -5.34
C VAL A 99 2.72 18.24 -3.89
N HIS A 100 1.53 17.76 -3.54
CA HIS A 100 1.19 17.33 -2.20
C HIS A 100 1.29 15.81 -2.09
N PRO A 101 2.08 15.28 -1.12
CA PRO A 101 2.22 13.84 -0.90
C PRO A 101 0.89 13.11 -0.67
N PHE A 102 -0.12 13.84 -0.17
CA PHE A 102 -1.46 13.34 0.07
C PHE A 102 -2.50 14.36 -0.40
N ALA A 103 -3.12 14.08 -1.54
CA ALA A 103 -4.21 14.87 -2.09
C ALA A 103 -5.22 13.94 -2.80
N PRO A 104 -6.07 13.20 -2.05
CA PRO A 104 -7.04 12.26 -2.62
C PRO A 104 -7.93 12.84 -3.73
N GLN A 105 -8.24 14.15 -3.63
CA GLN A 105 -9.01 14.87 -4.64
C GLN A 105 -8.27 15.00 -5.98
N MET A 106 -6.94 14.91 -5.99
CA MET A 106 -6.10 15.00 -7.19
C MET A 106 -5.67 13.65 -7.74
N GLU A 107 -5.96 12.53 -7.07
CA GLU A 107 -5.53 11.19 -7.53
C GLU A 107 -5.99 10.88 -8.96
N HIS A 108 -7.19 11.31 -9.36
CA HIS A 108 -7.69 11.15 -10.73
C HIS A 108 -6.92 11.93 -11.81
N VAL A 109 -6.10 12.90 -11.42
CA VAL A 109 -5.21 13.68 -12.31
C VAL A 109 -3.77 13.18 -12.18
N CYS A 110 -3.31 12.96 -10.95
CA CYS A 110 -1.94 12.58 -10.64
C CYS A 110 -1.65 11.09 -10.88
N GLY A 111 -2.68 10.27 -10.93
CA GLY A 111 -2.59 8.83 -10.83
C GLY A 111 -2.59 8.36 -9.37
N ARG A 112 -2.95 7.09 -9.18
CA ARG A 112 -2.79 6.37 -7.92
C ARG A 112 -2.45 4.91 -8.22
N PRO A 113 -1.15 4.59 -8.46
CA PRO A 113 -0.71 3.22 -8.63
C PRO A 113 -0.97 2.44 -7.34
N LEU A 114 -1.75 1.37 -7.44
CA LEU A 114 -2.06 0.45 -6.36
C LEU A 114 -1.26 -0.84 -6.59
N GLY A 115 -1.62 -1.65 -7.59
CA GLY A 115 -0.90 -2.87 -7.96
C GLY A 115 0.31 -2.66 -8.87
N LEU A 116 1.37 -3.43 -8.63
CA LEU A 116 2.64 -3.43 -9.37
C LEU A 116 3.13 -4.86 -9.61
N ARG A 117 3.41 -5.22 -10.87
CA ARG A 117 4.00 -6.51 -11.24
C ARG A 117 5.01 -6.37 -12.35
N PHE A 118 6.21 -6.91 -12.13
CA PHE A 118 7.19 -7.06 -13.19
C PHE A 118 6.90 -8.33 -13.98
N ASP A 119 6.99 -8.24 -15.30
CA ASP A 119 7.17 -9.41 -16.16
C ASP A 119 8.63 -9.85 -16.06
N THR A 120 8.90 -11.09 -15.63
CA THR A 120 10.28 -11.54 -15.41
C THR A 120 11.08 -11.78 -16.68
N ARG A 121 10.43 -11.92 -17.85
CA ARG A 121 11.11 -12.08 -19.14
C ARG A 121 11.61 -10.76 -19.70
N THR A 122 10.81 -9.71 -19.58
CA THR A 122 11.10 -8.40 -20.22
C THR A 122 11.69 -7.39 -19.23
N GLY A 123 11.36 -7.50 -17.94
CA GLY A 123 11.63 -6.48 -16.94
C GLY A 123 10.68 -5.28 -17.01
N ASP A 124 9.62 -5.38 -17.82
CA ASP A 124 8.58 -4.35 -17.89
C ASP A 124 7.74 -4.38 -16.59
N LEU A 125 7.44 -3.20 -16.08
CA LEU A 125 6.57 -3.02 -14.92
C LEU A 125 5.14 -2.71 -15.37
N TYR A 126 4.23 -3.65 -15.11
CA TYR A 126 2.80 -3.45 -15.26
C TYR A 126 2.20 -2.84 -13.99
N ILE A 127 1.29 -1.90 -14.20
CA ILE A 127 0.79 -0.99 -13.17
C ILE A 127 -0.73 -0.96 -13.23
N ALA A 128 -1.38 -1.28 -12.10
CA ALA A 128 -2.78 -1.00 -11.88
C ALA A 128 -2.94 0.38 -11.24
N ASP A 129 -3.34 1.37 -12.03
CA ASP A 129 -3.66 2.71 -11.53
C ASP A 129 -5.16 2.82 -11.22
N ALA A 130 -5.48 3.23 -9.99
CA ALA A 130 -6.86 3.29 -9.50
C ALA A 130 -7.82 4.14 -10.31
N TYR A 131 -7.32 5.09 -11.10
CA TYR A 131 -8.13 5.98 -11.92
C TYR A 131 -7.82 5.87 -13.40
N LEU A 132 -6.60 5.47 -13.75
CA LEU A 132 -6.09 5.52 -15.12
C LEU A 132 -6.02 4.15 -15.79
N GLY A 133 -6.42 3.07 -15.11
CA GLY A 133 -6.50 1.72 -15.68
C GLY A 133 -5.19 0.94 -15.60
N LEU A 134 -4.99 0.02 -16.53
CA LEU A 134 -3.78 -0.80 -16.65
C LEU A 134 -2.75 -0.10 -17.53
N HIS A 135 -1.51 0.01 -17.04
CA HIS A 135 -0.39 0.66 -17.73
C HIS A 135 0.84 -0.25 -17.72
N VAL A 136 1.83 0.08 -18.56
CA VAL A 136 3.14 -0.56 -18.57
C VAL A 136 4.26 0.48 -18.73
N VAL A 137 5.39 0.26 -18.06
CA VAL A 137 6.61 1.05 -18.25
C VAL A 137 7.81 0.11 -18.33
N GLY A 138 8.77 0.43 -19.20
CA GLY A 138 9.96 -0.40 -19.36
C GLY A 138 10.93 -0.32 -18.17
N PRO A 139 12.01 -1.11 -18.18
CA PRO A 139 12.96 -1.22 -17.06
C PRO A 139 13.67 0.10 -16.69
N SER A 140 13.69 1.07 -17.61
CA SER A 140 14.26 2.40 -17.37
C SER A 140 13.30 3.37 -16.67
N GLY A 141 12.06 2.97 -16.39
CA GLY A 141 11.05 3.82 -15.79
C GLY A 141 10.57 4.93 -16.73
N GLY A 142 10.09 6.03 -16.14
CA GLY A 142 9.54 7.18 -16.86
C GLY A 142 8.01 7.21 -16.91
N LEU A 143 7.46 7.78 -17.98
CA LEU A 143 6.01 7.85 -18.18
C LEU A 143 5.50 6.51 -18.69
N ALA A 144 4.60 5.89 -17.94
CA ALA A 144 3.95 4.64 -18.31
C ALA A 144 2.99 4.85 -19.49
N THR A 145 2.86 3.81 -20.31
CA THR A 145 1.95 3.75 -21.46
C THR A 145 0.66 3.05 -21.05
N PRO A 146 -0.52 3.62 -21.34
CA PRO A 146 -1.80 2.97 -21.05
C PRO A 146 -2.00 1.74 -21.96
N LEU A 147 -2.49 0.65 -21.37
CA LEU A 147 -2.84 -0.59 -22.06
C LEU A 147 -4.35 -0.82 -22.10
N VAL A 148 -5.02 -0.70 -20.95
CA VAL A 148 -6.46 -0.95 -20.83
C VAL A 148 -7.10 0.11 -19.94
N THR A 149 -8.08 0.83 -20.48
CA THR A 149 -8.87 1.83 -19.74
C THR A 149 -10.36 1.49 -19.68
N GLU A 150 -10.80 0.52 -20.46
CA GLU A 150 -12.19 0.06 -20.54
C GLU A 150 -12.25 -1.44 -20.87
N VAL A 151 -13.33 -2.09 -20.44
CA VAL A 151 -13.64 -3.49 -20.74
C VAL A 151 -15.11 -3.56 -21.13
N GLU A 152 -15.41 -4.20 -22.26
CA GLU A 152 -16.77 -4.32 -22.82
C GLU A 152 -17.49 -2.96 -22.98
N GLY A 153 -16.73 -1.92 -23.38
CA GLY A 153 -17.24 -0.55 -23.54
C GLY A 153 -17.58 0.16 -22.22
N GLN A 154 -17.22 -0.42 -21.07
CA GLN A 154 -17.38 0.19 -19.75
C GLN A 154 -16.01 0.61 -19.19
N PRO A 155 -15.81 1.91 -18.89
CA PRO A 155 -14.57 2.40 -18.30
C PRO A 155 -14.21 1.66 -17.01
N LEU A 156 -12.92 1.45 -16.79
CA LEU A 156 -12.40 1.06 -15.48
C LEU A 156 -12.54 2.25 -14.53
N ARG A 157 -12.91 2.00 -13.27
CA ARG A 157 -13.18 3.08 -12.29
C ARG A 157 -12.36 2.98 -11.03
N PHE A 158 -11.94 1.77 -10.68
CA PHE A 158 -11.17 1.48 -9.49
C PHE A 158 -10.29 0.24 -9.71
N THR A 159 -9.39 0.32 -10.69
CA THR A 159 -8.39 -0.72 -10.93
C THR A 159 -7.49 -0.87 -9.70
N ASN A 160 -7.31 -2.08 -9.19
CA ASN A 160 -6.68 -2.23 -7.86
C ASN A 160 -5.39 -3.02 -7.93
N ASP A 161 -5.46 -4.32 -8.20
CA ASP A 161 -4.27 -5.16 -8.30
C ASP A 161 -4.28 -6.01 -9.57
N LEU A 162 -3.10 -6.51 -9.93
CA LEU A 162 -2.85 -7.35 -11.09
C LEU A 162 -1.89 -8.51 -10.76
N ASP A 163 -1.94 -9.55 -11.58
CA ASP A 163 -0.95 -10.62 -11.61
C ASP A 163 -0.68 -11.09 -13.03
N ILE A 164 0.49 -11.70 -13.26
CA ILE A 164 0.93 -12.14 -14.58
C ILE A 164 1.15 -13.66 -14.56
N ASP A 165 0.45 -14.37 -15.42
CA ASP A 165 0.77 -15.76 -15.75
C ASP A 165 1.80 -15.77 -16.86
N GLU A 166 3.06 -16.01 -16.50
CA GLU A 166 4.19 -15.99 -17.44
C GLU A 166 4.22 -17.18 -18.40
N GLN A 167 3.50 -18.26 -18.09
CA GLN A 167 3.43 -19.45 -18.94
C GLN A 167 2.45 -19.24 -20.07
N GLU A 168 1.26 -18.73 -19.73
CA GLU A 168 0.18 -18.48 -20.69
C GLU A 168 0.25 -17.07 -21.31
N ASP A 169 1.13 -16.21 -20.82
CA ASP A 169 1.30 -14.80 -21.25
C ASP A 169 0.01 -13.99 -21.06
N VAL A 170 -0.63 -14.17 -19.89
CA VAL A 170 -1.92 -13.56 -19.54
C VAL A 170 -1.78 -12.66 -18.31
N ILE A 171 -2.34 -11.45 -18.40
CA ILE A 171 -2.43 -10.51 -17.28
C ILE A 171 -3.83 -10.56 -16.71
N TYR A 172 -3.95 -10.89 -15.44
CA TYR A 172 -5.17 -10.80 -14.66
C TYR A 172 -5.15 -9.50 -13.87
N PHE A 173 -6.26 -8.77 -13.83
CA PHE A 173 -6.35 -7.55 -13.04
C PHE A 173 -7.77 -7.35 -12.53
N THR A 174 -7.89 -6.53 -11.49
CA THR A 174 -9.16 -6.30 -10.81
C THR A 174 -9.62 -4.86 -10.99
N ASP A 175 -10.92 -4.68 -11.17
CA ASP A 175 -11.61 -3.39 -11.04
C ASP A 175 -12.54 -3.50 -9.84
N THR A 176 -12.16 -2.88 -8.72
CA THR A 176 -12.81 -3.09 -7.41
C THR A 176 -14.29 -2.73 -7.41
N SER A 177 -14.67 -1.72 -8.20
CA SER A 177 -16.04 -1.22 -8.28
C SER A 177 -16.28 -0.56 -9.62
N THR A 178 -17.45 -0.78 -10.21
CA THR A 178 -17.91 -0.01 -11.38
C THR A 178 -18.75 1.22 -10.99
N GLN A 179 -18.91 1.48 -9.69
CA GLN A 179 -19.70 2.60 -9.16
C GLN A 179 -18.85 3.61 -8.40
N PHE A 180 -17.87 3.14 -7.62
CA PHE A 180 -17.05 3.95 -6.74
C PHE A 180 -15.62 4.08 -7.27
N GLN A 181 -15.03 5.26 -7.06
CA GLN A 181 -13.59 5.46 -7.26
C GLN A 181 -12.81 5.22 -5.96
N ARG A 182 -11.48 5.13 -6.05
CA ARG A 182 -10.59 4.93 -4.89
C ARG A 182 -10.84 5.90 -3.73
N ARG A 183 -11.05 7.19 -3.98
CA ARG A 183 -11.37 8.17 -2.92
C ARG A 183 -12.68 7.88 -2.17
N GLN A 184 -13.55 7.01 -2.71
CA GLN A 184 -14.82 6.59 -2.12
C GLN A 184 -14.76 5.17 -1.55
N PHE A 185 -13.56 4.58 -1.34
CA PHE A 185 -13.43 3.18 -0.90
C PHE A 185 -14.22 2.87 0.39
N ILE A 186 -14.28 3.80 1.35
CA ILE A 186 -15.09 3.62 2.57
C ILE A 186 -16.58 3.47 2.24
N ALA A 187 -17.10 4.29 1.32
CA ALA A 187 -18.49 4.18 0.89
C ALA A 187 -18.75 2.85 0.19
N SER A 188 -17.83 2.42 -0.69
CA SER A 188 -17.89 1.11 -1.36
C SER A 188 -17.97 -0.06 -0.38
N VAL A 189 -17.17 -0.01 0.69
CA VAL A 189 -17.16 -1.05 1.75
C VAL A 189 -18.44 -1.01 2.56
N VAL A 190 -18.86 0.17 3.03
CA VAL A 190 -20.04 0.33 3.90
C VAL A 190 -21.34 0.01 3.15
N SER A 191 -21.42 0.30 1.85
CA SER A 191 -22.58 -0.07 1.01
C SER A 191 -22.64 -1.57 0.70
N GLY A 192 -21.57 -2.33 0.98
CA GLY A 192 -21.45 -3.72 0.59
C GLY A 192 -21.44 -3.88 -0.94
N ASP A 193 -20.73 -3.01 -1.66
CA ASP A 193 -20.65 -3.06 -3.12
C ASP A 193 -20.13 -4.41 -3.62
N LYS A 194 -20.74 -4.91 -4.69
CA LYS A 194 -20.42 -6.20 -5.33
C LYS A 194 -20.27 -6.07 -6.84
N THR A 195 -20.08 -4.84 -7.33
CA THR A 195 -20.01 -4.55 -8.77
C THR A 195 -18.61 -4.69 -9.36
N GLY A 196 -17.62 -5.10 -8.56
CA GLY A 196 -16.26 -5.31 -9.03
C GLY A 196 -16.15 -6.39 -10.11
N ARG A 197 -15.12 -6.25 -10.94
CA ARG A 197 -14.76 -7.14 -12.06
C ARG A 197 -13.36 -7.70 -11.85
N ARG A 198 -13.09 -8.87 -12.43
CA ARG A 198 -11.80 -9.56 -12.42
C ARG A 198 -11.58 -10.26 -13.76
#